data_AF-A0A957NQZ9-F1
#
_entry.id   AF-A0A957NQZ9-F1
#
_cell.length_a   1.000
_cell.length_b   1.000
_cell.length_c   1.000
_cell.angle_alpha   90.00
_cell.angle_beta   90.00
_cell.angle_gamma   90.00
#
_symmetry.space_group_name_H-M   'P 1'
#
loop_
_entity.id
_entity.type
_entity.pdbx_description
1 polymer ?
#
loop_
_entity_poly.entity_id
_entity_poly.type
_entity_poly.pdbx_seq_one_letter_code
_entity_poly.pdbx_strand_id
1 'polypeptide(L)'
;MNTGTIDTGTIDTGTIDTATPEIATPHVGESPAAFHNWLTVERALFGLILLVATGVRFFQLTNQPLNLAEAANSWSAWLVASGQTLPMDAAPDSPLLYALYTIAFWIFGGNDFVARSLPVLCGIGTIWLLWYWRDWLGRTTVLLAAALMAFDPWLVAYSRLADSVALTIFLGMLTLTALLRLSELQQFAEAPSVDGDKPEARDEPAPIAPPSRADHDVHAEESE
;
A
#
# COMPACT_ATOMS: atom_id res chain seq x y z
N MET A 1 -25.21 40.24 -70.20
CA MET A 1 -26.33 40.80 -69.44
C MET A 1 -27.62 40.27 -70.04
N ASN A 2 -28.27 39.32 -69.39
CA ASN A 2 -29.68 38.98 -69.63
C ASN A 2 -30.25 38.43 -68.32
N THR A 3 -31.23 39.12 -67.77
CA THR A 3 -31.94 38.80 -66.54
C THR A 3 -33.09 37.86 -66.87
N GLY A 4 -33.03 36.62 -66.36
CA GLY A 4 -34.06 35.60 -66.48
C GLY A 4 -34.60 35.21 -65.11
N THR A 5 -35.85 35.58 -64.90
CA THR A 5 -36.84 35.24 -63.87
C THR A 5 -36.70 33.83 -63.26
N ILE A 6 -36.71 33.74 -61.92
CA ILE A 6 -36.84 32.48 -61.17
C ILE A 6 -38.33 32.20 -60.94
N ASP A 7 -38.75 31.01 -61.34
CA ASP A 7 -40.08 30.45 -61.20
C ASP A 7 -40.35 29.90 -59.79
N THR A 8 -41.62 29.92 -59.41
CA THR A 8 -42.11 29.82 -58.03
C THR A 8 -42.42 28.36 -57.71
N GLY A 9 -41.59 27.73 -56.86
CA GLY A 9 -41.88 26.43 -56.27
C GLY A 9 -42.61 26.60 -54.94
N THR A 10 -43.93 26.42 -54.95
CA THR A 10 -44.80 26.24 -53.79
C THR A 10 -44.27 25.11 -52.90
N ILE A 11 -43.82 25.43 -51.69
CA ILE A 11 -43.54 24.42 -50.65
C ILE A 11 -44.72 24.37 -49.70
N ASP A 12 -45.27 23.16 -49.63
CA ASP A 12 -46.43 22.71 -48.89
C ASP A 12 -46.31 22.96 -47.38
N THR A 13 -47.43 23.32 -46.77
CA THR A 13 -47.53 23.80 -45.38
C THR A 13 -47.68 22.60 -44.45
N GLY A 14 -46.55 21.98 -44.10
CA GLY A 14 -46.48 20.95 -43.07
C GLY A 14 -46.54 21.55 -41.67
N THR A 15 -47.65 21.30 -40.96
CA THR A 15 -47.91 21.54 -39.55
C THR A 15 -46.66 21.34 -38.66
N ILE A 16 -46.10 22.43 -38.13
CA ILE A 16 -45.05 22.36 -37.11
C ILE A 16 -45.77 22.15 -35.77
N ASP A 17 -45.82 20.89 -35.34
CA ASP A 17 -46.32 20.48 -34.04
C ASP A 17 -45.54 21.21 -32.93
N THR A 18 -46.25 22.02 -32.15
CA THR A 18 -45.72 22.77 -31.01
C THR A 18 -45.49 21.83 -29.83
N ALA A 19 -44.47 20.97 -29.92
CA ALA A 19 -43.97 20.25 -28.76
C ALA A 19 -43.00 21.16 -28.01
N THR A 20 -43.48 21.76 -26.91
CA THR A 20 -42.64 22.39 -25.90
C THR A 20 -41.55 21.40 -25.48
N PRO A 21 -40.26 21.77 -25.50
CA PRO A 21 -39.23 20.89 -24.96
C PRO A 21 -39.42 20.86 -23.44
N GLU A 22 -40.07 19.81 -22.96
CA GLU A 22 -40.11 19.48 -21.54
C GLU A 22 -38.67 19.21 -21.12
N ILE A 23 -38.05 20.22 -20.50
CA ILE A 23 -36.73 20.11 -19.92
C ILE A 23 -36.84 19.05 -18.83
N ALA A 24 -36.40 17.84 -19.15
CA ALA A 24 -36.20 16.78 -18.18
C ALA A 24 -35.30 17.33 -17.08
N THR A 25 -35.89 17.66 -15.94
CA THR A 25 -35.13 18.00 -14.74
C THR A 25 -34.26 16.79 -14.42
N PRO A 26 -32.91 16.90 -14.40
CA PRO A 26 -32.10 15.83 -13.90
C PRO A 26 -32.50 15.65 -12.44
N HIS A 27 -33.14 14.54 -12.13
CA HIS A 27 -33.33 14.09 -10.75
C HIS A 27 -31.93 13.75 -10.25
N VAL A 28 -31.27 14.76 -9.67
CA VAL A 28 -30.09 14.58 -8.83
C VAL A 28 -30.60 13.85 -7.60
N GLY A 29 -30.70 12.53 -7.72
CA GLY A 29 -30.63 11.66 -6.57
C GLY A 29 -29.24 11.84 -5.98
N GLU A 30 -29.09 12.80 -5.08
CA GLU A 30 -27.95 12.82 -4.17
C GLU A 30 -28.04 11.54 -3.35
N SER A 31 -27.33 10.51 -3.81
CA SER A 31 -27.10 9.31 -3.01
C SER A 31 -26.08 9.70 -1.93
N PRO A 32 -26.44 9.76 -0.63
CA PRO A 32 -25.50 10.11 0.44
C PRO A 32 -24.48 8.99 0.74
N ALA A 33 -24.33 8.00 -0.14
CA ALA A 33 -23.68 6.73 0.18
C ALA A 33 -22.33 6.50 -0.54
N ALA A 34 -21.77 7.47 -1.27
CA ALA A 34 -20.49 7.26 -1.97
C ALA A 34 -19.26 7.28 -1.04
N PHE A 35 -19.34 7.89 0.16
CA PHE A 35 -18.21 7.97 1.08
C PHE A 35 -18.00 6.68 1.91
N HIS A 36 -19.08 5.94 2.18
CA HIS A 36 -19.04 4.77 3.07
C HIS A 36 -18.32 3.54 2.46
N ASN A 37 -18.30 3.41 1.13
CA ASN A 37 -17.66 2.25 0.48
C ASN A 37 -16.12 2.35 0.40
N TRP A 38 -15.54 3.55 0.56
CA TRP A 38 -14.09 3.71 0.62
C TRP A 38 -13.52 3.29 1.97
N LEU A 39 -14.31 3.46 3.04
CA LEU A 39 -14.04 2.92 4.37
C LEU A 39 -14.49 1.46 4.42
N THR A 40 -13.75 0.57 3.77
CA THR A 40 -13.91 -0.86 4.03
C THR A 40 -13.79 -1.08 5.54
N VAL A 41 -14.73 -1.81 6.15
CA VAL A 41 -14.79 -2.06 7.61
C VAL A 41 -13.41 -2.48 8.17
N GLU A 42 -12.63 -3.20 7.36
CA GLU A 42 -11.22 -3.54 7.62
C GLU A 42 -10.32 -2.33 7.88
N ARG A 43 -10.35 -1.32 7.00
CA ARG A 43 -9.56 -0.08 7.14
C ARG A 43 -9.98 0.70 8.38
N ALA A 44 -11.28 0.74 8.65
CA ALA A 44 -11.82 1.37 9.84
C ALA A 44 -11.35 0.65 11.11
N LEU A 45 -11.39 -0.69 11.13
CA LEU A 45 -10.93 -1.50 12.26
C LEU A 45 -9.43 -1.35 12.49
N PHE A 46 -8.62 -1.41 11.43
CA PHE A 46 -7.18 -1.19 11.53
C PHE A 46 -6.84 0.22 11.99
N GLY A 47 -7.52 1.23 11.44
CA GLY A 47 -7.39 2.62 11.89
C GLY A 47 -7.76 2.80 13.36
N LEU A 48 -8.81 2.12 13.82
CA LEU A 48 -9.20 2.10 15.23
C LEU A 48 -8.12 1.44 16.11
N ILE A 49 -7.58 0.29 15.70
CA ILE A 49 -6.47 -0.38 16.41
C ILE A 49 -5.26 0.55 16.51
N LEU A 50 -4.90 1.21 15.42
CA LEU A 50 -3.77 2.14 15.38
C LEU A 50 -4.04 3.37 16.28
N LEU A 51 -5.26 3.88 16.29
CA LEU A 51 -5.67 4.99 17.17
C LEU A 51 -5.58 4.57 18.64
N VAL A 52 -6.11 3.41 19.01
CA VAL A 52 -6.01 2.86 20.37
C VAL A 52 -4.55 2.63 20.75
N ALA A 53 -3.75 2.03 19.87
CA ALA A 53 -2.33 1.80 20.07
C ALA A 53 -1.55 3.10 20.30
N THR A 54 -1.91 4.16 19.57
CA THR A 54 -1.37 5.51 19.71
C THR A 54 -1.76 6.09 21.06
N GLY A 55 -3.06 6.05 21.40
CA GLY A 55 -3.58 6.54 22.67
C GLY A 55 -2.88 5.89 23.86
N VAL A 56 -2.79 4.55 23.87
CA VAL A 56 -2.10 3.79 24.93
C VAL A 56 -0.62 4.15 25.03
N ARG A 57 0.07 4.33 23.89
CA ARG A 57 1.49 4.68 23.88
C ARG A 57 1.74 6.09 24.36
N PHE A 58 0.92 7.07 23.96
CA PHE A 58 1.04 8.46 24.39
C PHE A 58 0.52 8.71 25.83
N PHE A 59 -0.34 7.84 26.34
CA PHE A 59 -0.89 7.97 27.68
C PHE A 59 0.23 7.87 28.73
N GLN A 60 0.35 8.89 29.57
CA GLN A 60 1.35 9.00 30.64
C GLN A 60 2.84 9.02 30.18
N LEU A 61 3.14 9.60 29.01
CA LEU A 61 4.54 9.74 28.54
C LEU A 61 5.43 10.61 29.44
N THR A 62 4.84 11.61 30.10
CA THR A 62 5.56 12.60 30.92
C THR A 62 5.49 12.30 32.42
N ASN A 63 4.81 11.23 32.81
CA ASN A 63 4.54 10.96 34.23
C ASN A 63 5.76 10.38 34.98
N GLN A 64 6.80 9.95 34.27
CA GLN A 64 8.05 9.46 34.85
C GLN A 64 9.24 10.25 34.31
N PRO A 65 10.20 10.65 35.17
CA PRO A 65 11.45 11.26 34.70
C PRO A 65 12.24 10.29 33.83
N LEU A 66 13.16 10.82 33.01
CA LEU A 66 14.08 10.00 32.21
C LEU A 66 14.90 9.08 33.10
N ASN A 67 14.99 7.81 32.72
CA ASN A 67 15.95 6.90 33.34
C ASN A 67 17.38 7.29 32.93
N LEU A 68 18.40 6.85 33.68
CA LEU A 68 19.80 7.19 33.42
C LEU A 68 20.24 6.82 31.98
N ALA A 69 19.83 5.66 31.48
CA ALA A 69 20.13 5.23 30.11
C ALA A 69 19.43 6.09 29.05
N GLU A 70 18.20 6.53 29.32
CA GLU A 70 17.47 7.44 28.43
C GLU A 70 18.11 8.83 28.42
N ALA A 71 18.46 9.32 29.60
CA ALA A 71 19.09 10.61 29.80
C ALA A 71 20.46 10.67 29.11
N ALA A 72 21.26 9.60 29.16
CA ALA A 72 22.55 9.53 28.47
C ALA A 72 22.41 9.75 26.95
N ASN A 73 21.39 9.15 26.34
CA ASN A 73 21.10 9.29 24.91
C ASN A 73 20.54 10.67 24.54
N SER A 74 19.63 11.22 25.34
CA SER A 74 19.02 12.52 25.05
C SER A 74 19.91 13.71 25.40
N TRP A 75 20.71 13.61 26.47
CA TRP A 75 21.54 14.69 26.99
C TRP A 75 22.66 15.08 26.03
N SER A 76 23.36 14.09 25.49
CA SER A 76 24.42 14.29 24.49
C SER A 76 23.89 15.02 23.26
N ALA A 77 22.73 14.59 22.74
CA ALA A 77 22.07 15.21 21.60
C ALA A 77 21.60 16.64 21.89
N TRP A 78 21.07 16.90 23.09
CA TRP A 78 20.64 18.23 23.51
C TRP A 78 21.80 19.22 23.66
N LEU A 79 22.95 18.77 24.19
CA LEU A 79 24.16 19.59 24.32
C LEU A 79 24.59 20.13 22.96
N VAL A 80 24.68 19.25 21.95
CA VAL A 80 25.07 19.64 20.59
C VAL A 80 24.01 20.49 19.92
N ALA A 81 22.72 20.16 20.08
CA ALA A 81 21.63 20.99 19.57
C ALA A 81 21.65 22.42 20.17
N SER A 82 22.12 22.57 21.41
CA SER A 82 22.25 23.84 22.12
C SER A 82 23.57 24.57 21.84
N GLY A 83 24.44 24.01 20.97
CA GLY A 83 25.74 24.59 20.62
C GLY A 83 26.82 24.44 21.69
N GLN A 84 26.64 23.54 22.66
CA GLN A 84 27.63 23.25 23.71
C GLN A 84 28.63 22.17 23.26
N THR A 85 29.82 22.15 23.88
CA THR A 85 30.85 21.15 23.60
C THR A 85 30.52 19.81 24.25
N LEU A 86 30.66 18.72 23.49
CA LEU A 86 30.39 17.37 23.99
C LEU A 86 31.53 16.87 24.88
N PRO A 87 31.27 16.47 26.14
CA PRO A 87 32.26 15.77 26.96
C PRO A 87 32.65 14.44 26.30
N MET A 88 33.91 14.02 26.44
CA MET A 88 34.37 12.73 25.90
C MET A 88 33.63 11.51 26.47
N ASP A 89 33.05 11.64 27.67
CA ASP A 89 32.28 10.59 28.36
C ASP A 89 30.80 10.56 27.95
N ALA A 90 30.35 11.50 27.11
CA ALA A 90 28.98 11.58 26.61
C ALA A 90 28.87 11.05 25.17
N ALA A 91 29.70 10.06 24.81
CA ALA A 91 29.70 9.46 23.48
C ALA A 91 28.36 8.74 23.24
N PRO A 92 27.68 9.00 22.10
CA PRO A 92 26.40 8.37 21.81
C PRO A 92 26.56 6.89 21.44
N ASP A 93 25.72 6.03 22.02
CA ASP A 93 25.69 4.59 21.75
C ASP A 93 25.23 4.26 20.32
N SER A 94 24.36 5.10 19.76
CA SER A 94 23.75 4.90 18.44
C SER A 94 23.84 6.18 17.61
N PRO A 95 24.72 6.25 16.59
CA PRO A 95 24.94 7.46 15.80
C PRO A 95 23.69 7.99 15.10
N LEU A 96 22.86 7.09 14.57
CA LEU A 96 21.62 7.45 13.87
C LEU A 96 20.60 8.07 14.83
N LEU A 97 20.37 7.42 15.96
CA LEU A 97 19.46 7.90 17.00
C LEU A 97 19.92 9.25 17.54
N TYR A 98 21.22 9.41 17.78
CA TYR A 98 21.81 10.68 18.20
C TYR A 98 21.57 11.80 17.19
N ALA A 99 21.79 11.56 15.89
CA ALA A 99 21.53 12.55 14.85
C ALA A 99 20.05 12.95 14.82
N LEU A 100 19.15 11.97 14.95
CA LEU A 100 17.71 12.19 14.91
C LEU A 100 17.22 13.00 16.14
N TYR A 101 17.73 12.69 17.33
CA TYR A 101 17.47 13.50 18.53
C TYR A 101 18.05 14.89 18.43
N THR A 102 19.25 15.06 17.89
CA THR A 102 19.87 16.38 17.73
C THR A 102 18.99 17.28 16.85
N ILE A 103 18.49 16.76 15.73
CA ILE A 103 17.57 17.49 14.85
C ILE A 103 16.24 17.78 15.57
N ALA A 104 15.68 16.80 16.28
CA ALA A 104 14.43 16.98 17.02
C ALA A 104 14.55 18.06 18.11
N PHE A 105 15.61 18.05 18.91
CA PHE A 105 15.86 19.06 19.93
C PHE A 105 16.22 20.43 19.35
N TRP A 106 16.83 20.48 18.17
CA TRP A 106 17.09 21.74 17.49
C TRP A 106 15.79 22.43 17.02
N ILE A 107 14.79 21.65 16.56
CA ILE A 107 13.50 22.18 16.08
C ILE A 107 12.54 22.46 17.24
N PHE A 108 12.40 21.53 18.17
CA PHE A 108 11.36 21.57 19.22
C PHE A 108 11.87 21.98 20.60
N GLY A 109 13.19 22.09 20.79
CA GLY A 109 13.83 22.35 22.08
C GLY A 109 13.98 21.09 22.94
N GLY A 110 14.76 21.20 24.03
CA GLY A 110 15.01 20.12 24.98
C GLY A 110 13.81 19.87 25.89
N ASN A 111 13.12 18.75 25.68
CA ASN A 111 12.00 18.33 26.51
C ASN A 111 11.89 16.79 26.52
N ASP A 112 11.54 16.21 27.67
CA ASP A 112 11.34 14.77 27.85
C ASP A 112 10.27 14.22 26.89
N PHE A 113 9.25 15.04 26.59
CA PHE A 113 8.22 14.70 25.61
C PHE A 113 8.79 14.53 24.20
N VAL A 114 9.76 15.36 23.79
CA VAL A 114 10.39 15.29 22.47
C VAL A 114 11.31 14.07 22.40
N ALA A 115 12.01 13.75 23.50
CA ALA A 115 12.83 12.54 23.58
C ALA A 115 11.96 11.27 23.41
N ARG A 116 10.76 11.24 24.02
CA ARG A 116 9.88 10.06 23.96
C ARG A 116 8.93 10.04 22.76
N SER A 117 8.74 11.15 22.06
CA SER A 117 7.89 11.17 20.87
C SER A 117 8.51 10.36 19.73
N LEU A 118 9.83 10.40 19.59
CA LEU A 118 10.57 9.68 18.55
C LEU A 118 10.38 8.14 18.60
N PRO A 119 10.66 7.45 19.73
CA PRO A 119 10.43 6.01 19.83
C PRO A 119 8.94 5.64 19.70
N VAL A 120 8.02 6.50 20.16
CA VAL A 120 6.57 6.28 20.00
C VAL A 120 6.18 6.31 18.52
N LEU A 121 6.72 7.26 17.75
CA LEU A 121 6.50 7.33 16.30
C LEU A 121 7.05 6.09 15.58
N CYS A 122 8.24 5.60 15.97
CA CYS A 122 8.78 4.35 15.44
C CYS A 122 7.88 3.14 15.77
N GLY A 123 7.38 3.06 17.01
CA GLY A 123 6.45 2.00 17.44
C GLY A 123 5.13 2.02 16.65
N ILE A 124 4.53 3.19 16.46
CA ILE A 124 3.31 3.36 15.65
C ILE A 124 3.59 3.02 14.18
N GLY A 125 4.72 3.50 13.66
CA GLY A 125 5.19 3.18 12.31
C GLY A 125 5.34 1.68 12.09
N THR A 126 5.79 0.94 13.11
CA THR A 126 5.92 -0.52 13.03
C THR A 126 4.56 -1.20 12.85
N ILE A 127 3.54 -0.78 13.61
CA ILE A 127 2.15 -1.26 13.43
C ILE A 127 1.63 -0.87 12.04
N TRP A 128 1.93 0.35 11.59
CA TRP A 128 1.50 0.82 10.28
C TRP A 128 2.12 0.01 9.13
N LEU A 129 3.36 -0.46 9.27
CA LEU A 129 4.01 -1.32 8.28
C LEU A 129 3.28 -2.66 8.07
N LEU A 130 2.63 -3.21 9.11
CA LEU A 130 1.83 -4.45 8.96
C LEU A 130 0.73 -4.28 7.90
N TRP A 131 0.23 -3.07 7.68
CA TRP A 131 -0.76 -2.80 6.65
C TRP A 131 -0.25 -3.12 5.24
N TYR A 132 1.03 -2.87 4.97
CA TYR A 132 1.64 -3.15 3.67
C TYR A 132 1.78 -4.66 3.41
N TRP A 133 1.74 -5.47 4.46
CA TRP A 133 1.86 -6.92 4.37
C TRP A 133 0.51 -7.62 4.14
N ARG A 134 -0.59 -6.87 4.00
CA ARG A 134 -1.93 -7.44 3.78
C ARG A 134 -2.05 -8.27 2.51
N ASP A 135 -1.28 -7.91 1.48
CA ASP A 135 -1.31 -8.60 0.20
C ASP A 135 -0.66 -10.00 0.30
N TRP A 136 0.25 -10.21 1.26
CA TRP A 136 0.93 -11.48 1.50
C TRP A 136 0.27 -12.34 2.59
N LEU A 137 -0.06 -11.76 3.75
CA LEU A 137 -0.55 -12.51 4.92
C LEU A 137 -2.08 -12.70 4.92
N GLY A 138 -2.79 -11.97 4.07
CA GLY A 138 -4.24 -11.93 4.07
C GLY A 138 -4.82 -10.97 5.13
N ARG A 139 -6.07 -10.56 4.87
CA ARG A 139 -6.77 -9.50 5.61
C ARG A 139 -6.93 -9.79 7.11
N THR A 140 -7.43 -11.00 7.43
CA THR A 140 -7.70 -11.40 8.82
C THR A 140 -6.43 -11.48 9.65
N THR A 141 -5.35 -12.02 9.07
CA THR A 141 -4.06 -12.17 9.75
C THR A 141 -3.45 -10.82 10.11
N VAL A 142 -3.52 -9.83 9.21
CA VAL A 142 -3.00 -8.47 9.48
C VAL A 142 -3.78 -7.79 10.59
N LEU A 143 -5.11 -7.91 10.61
CA LEU A 143 -5.92 -7.36 11.71
C LEU A 143 -5.57 -8.01 13.05
N LEU A 144 -5.42 -9.34 13.07
CA LEU A 144 -5.06 -10.07 14.28
C LEU A 144 -3.65 -9.70 14.76
N ALA A 145 -2.68 -9.63 13.84
CA ALA A 145 -1.30 -9.25 14.14
C ALA A 145 -1.22 -7.80 14.65
N ALA A 146 -1.94 -6.87 14.02
CA ALA A 146 -2.01 -5.48 14.46
C ALA A 146 -2.64 -5.36 15.86
N ALA A 147 -3.70 -6.11 16.13
CA ALA A 147 -4.32 -6.15 17.46
C ALA A 147 -3.34 -6.72 18.51
N LEU A 148 -2.70 -7.85 18.23
CA LEU A 148 -1.69 -8.44 19.11
C LEU A 148 -0.55 -7.45 19.40
N MET A 149 -0.05 -6.77 18.36
CA MET A 149 1.04 -5.80 18.48
C MET A 149 0.62 -4.51 19.20
N ALA A 150 -0.66 -4.13 19.07
CA ALA A 150 -1.23 -2.98 19.76
C ALA A 150 -1.37 -3.22 21.27
N PHE A 151 -1.79 -4.43 21.66
CA PHE A 151 -2.01 -4.81 23.06
C PHE A 151 -0.80 -5.46 23.73
N ASP A 152 0.27 -5.76 23.00
CA ASP A 152 1.48 -6.34 23.58
C ASP A 152 2.19 -5.34 24.53
N PRO A 153 2.25 -5.64 25.85
CA PRO A 153 2.82 -4.72 26.82
C PRO A 153 4.32 -4.51 26.62
N TRP A 154 5.04 -5.48 26.05
CA TRP A 154 6.47 -5.38 25.79
C TRP A 154 6.79 -4.37 24.70
N LEU A 155 6.12 -4.45 23.57
CA LEU A 155 6.28 -3.49 22.47
C LEU A 155 5.81 -2.10 22.88
N VAL A 156 4.75 -1.98 23.68
CA VAL A 156 4.31 -0.69 24.24
C VAL A 156 5.39 -0.11 25.17
N ALA A 157 5.98 -0.93 26.06
CA ALA A 157 7.04 -0.49 26.96
C ALA A 157 8.27 0.00 26.18
N TYR A 158 8.77 -0.79 25.23
CA TYR A 158 9.93 -0.38 24.41
C TYR A 158 9.66 0.86 23.56
N SER A 159 8.44 1.04 23.04
CA SER A 159 8.08 2.24 22.27
C SER A 159 8.04 3.51 23.12
N ARG A 160 7.96 3.40 24.46
CA ARG A 160 7.92 4.55 25.39
C ARG A 160 9.29 4.89 25.96
N LEU A 161 10.25 3.97 25.87
CA LEU A 161 11.61 4.20 26.32
C LEU A 161 12.37 5.02 25.27
N ALA A 162 13.08 6.05 25.70
CA ALA A 162 13.90 6.90 24.82
C ALA A 162 15.22 6.20 24.44
N ASP A 163 15.09 5.00 23.84
CA ASP A 163 16.17 4.09 23.50
C ASP A 163 16.13 3.68 22.02
N SER A 164 17.26 3.21 21.52
CA SER A 164 17.49 2.69 20.18
C SER A 164 16.63 1.46 19.83
N VAL A 165 16.14 0.72 20.83
CA VAL A 165 15.39 -0.53 20.61
C VAL A 165 14.16 -0.31 19.72
N ALA A 166 13.35 0.71 19.98
CA ALA A 166 12.16 1.02 19.18
C ALA A 166 12.52 1.37 17.73
N LEU A 167 13.62 2.10 17.55
CA LEU A 167 14.13 2.48 16.23
C LEU A 167 14.66 1.26 15.47
N THR A 168 15.40 0.37 16.14
CA THR A 168 15.93 -0.87 15.56
C THR A 168 14.80 -1.79 15.10
N ILE A 169 13.75 -1.94 15.91
CA ILE A 169 12.57 -2.75 15.54
C ILE A 169 11.91 -2.15 14.29
N PHE A 170 11.70 -0.83 14.27
CA PHE A 170 11.09 -0.15 13.14
C PHE A 170 11.92 -0.28 11.85
N LEU A 171 13.23 0.00 11.92
CA LEU A 171 14.14 -0.15 10.77
C LEU A 171 14.24 -1.61 10.31
N GLY A 172 14.25 -2.57 11.24
CA GLY A 172 14.25 -3.99 10.92
C GLY A 172 13.00 -4.39 10.15
N MET A 173 11.83 -3.96 10.62
CA MET A 173 10.55 -4.21 9.94
C MET A 173 10.48 -3.51 8.57
N LEU A 174 11.04 -2.30 8.47
CA LEU A 174 11.13 -1.55 7.23
C LEU A 174 12.05 -2.22 6.21
N THR A 175 13.21 -2.70 6.65
CA THR A 175 14.16 -3.44 5.82
C THR A 175 13.53 -4.73 5.30
N LEU A 176 12.84 -5.47 6.17
CA LEU A 176 12.13 -6.68 5.78
C LEU A 176 11.03 -6.39 4.76
N THR A 177 10.27 -5.31 4.95
CA THR A 177 9.25 -4.85 3.99
C THR A 177 9.86 -4.48 2.65
N ALA A 178 11.00 -3.77 2.65
CA ALA A 178 11.72 -3.38 1.43
C ALA A 178 12.26 -4.60 0.67
N LEU A 179 12.81 -5.59 1.37
CA LEU A 179 13.29 -6.84 0.78
C LEU A 179 12.15 -7.62 0.11
N LEU A 180 11.00 -7.74 0.78
CA LEU A 180 9.83 -8.40 0.20
C LEU A 180 9.38 -7.70 -1.08
N ARG A 181 9.29 -6.36 -1.07
CA ARG A 181 8.94 -5.57 -2.26
C ARG A 181 9.96 -5.70 -3.39
N LEU A 182 11.25 -5.79 -3.08
CA LEU A 182 12.27 -5.97 -4.10
C LEU A 182 12.14 -7.33 -4.79
N SER A 183 11.82 -8.39 -4.04
CA SER A 183 11.62 -9.72 -4.60
C SER A 183 10.45 -9.80 -5.58
N GLU A 184 9.37 -9.06 -5.32
CA GLU A 184 8.22 -8.93 -6.24
C GLU A 184 8.67 -8.29 -7.56
N LEU A 185 9.44 -7.21 -7.51
CA LEU A 185 9.93 -6.52 -8.69
C LEU A 185 10.86 -7.38 -9.55
N GLN A 186 11.68 -8.22 -8.93
CA GLN A 186 12.57 -9.13 -9.66
C GLN A 186 11.80 -10.21 -10.43
N GLN A 187 10.69 -10.72 -9.88
CA GLN A 187 9.85 -11.70 -10.58
C GLN A 187 9.27 -11.14 -11.88
N PHE A 188 8.95 -9.85 -11.94
CA PHE A 188 8.46 -9.19 -13.15
C PHE A 188 9.56 -8.89 -14.17
N ALA A 189 10.80 -8.67 -13.71
CA ALA A 189 11.95 -8.43 -14.58
C ALA A 189 12.48 -9.72 -15.24
N GLU A 190 12.41 -10.85 -14.53
CA GLU A 190 12.84 -12.16 -15.01
C GLU A 190 11.74 -12.92 -15.78
N ALA A 191 10.50 -12.40 -15.79
CA ALA A 191 9.43 -12.97 -16.60
C ALA A 191 9.87 -12.92 -18.08
N PRO A 192 9.96 -14.08 -18.76
CA PRO A 192 10.48 -14.13 -20.11
C PRO A 192 9.66 -13.17 -20.97
N SER A 193 10.35 -12.23 -21.64
CA SER A 193 9.73 -11.42 -22.67
C SER A 193 9.03 -12.39 -23.60
N VAL A 194 7.69 -12.38 -23.59
CA VAL A 194 6.89 -13.04 -24.62
C VAL A 194 7.17 -12.26 -25.89
N ASP A 195 8.31 -12.60 -26.50
CA ASP A 195 8.73 -12.18 -27.83
C ASP A 195 7.79 -12.86 -28.80
N GLY A 196 6.63 -12.25 -28.97
CA GLY A 196 5.70 -12.59 -30.02
C GLY A 196 6.16 -11.93 -31.31
N ASP A 197 7.11 -12.55 -32.01
CA ASP A 197 6.97 -12.80 -33.46
C ASP A 197 8.05 -13.76 -33.97
N LYS A 198 7.75 -15.06 -33.95
CA LYS A 198 8.13 -15.93 -35.04
C LYS A 198 6.96 -16.86 -35.33
N PRO A 199 6.36 -16.84 -36.53
CA PRO A 199 5.31 -17.78 -36.87
C PRO A 199 5.99 -19.14 -37.09
N GLU A 200 6.13 -19.91 -36.01
CA GLU A 200 6.39 -21.33 -36.12
C GLU A 200 5.15 -21.91 -36.80
N ALA A 201 5.33 -22.34 -38.04
CA ALA A 201 4.33 -22.96 -38.87
C ALA A 201 3.61 -24.02 -38.03
N ARG A 202 2.32 -23.79 -37.78
CA ARG A 202 1.43 -24.85 -37.33
C ARG A 202 1.42 -25.89 -38.43
N ASP A 203 2.14 -26.99 -38.20
CA ASP A 203 1.91 -28.22 -38.93
C ASP A 203 0.42 -28.53 -38.86
N GLU A 204 -0.21 -28.32 -40.01
CA GLU A 204 -1.61 -28.54 -40.26
C GLU A 204 -1.93 -30.01 -39.96
N PRO A 205 -2.91 -30.32 -39.07
CA PRO A 205 -3.27 -31.72 -38.86
C PRO A 205 -3.98 -32.22 -40.13
N ALA A 206 -3.33 -33.13 -40.85
CA ALA A 206 -3.88 -33.75 -42.04
C ALA A 206 -5.27 -34.38 -41.76
N PRO A 207 -6.27 -34.20 -42.64
CA PRO A 207 -7.62 -34.70 -42.44
C PRO A 207 -7.70 -36.22 -42.28
N ILE A 208 -8.45 -36.67 -41.28
CA ILE A 208 -8.75 -38.06 -40.98
C ILE A 208 -9.51 -38.67 -42.18
N ALA A 209 -8.89 -39.60 -42.89
CA ALA A 209 -9.55 -40.37 -43.95
C ALA A 209 -10.55 -41.38 -43.34
N PRO A 210 -11.78 -41.51 -43.86
CA PRO A 210 -12.76 -42.48 -43.36
C PRO A 210 -12.41 -43.93 -43.76
N PRO A 211 -12.83 -44.94 -42.97
CA PRO A 211 -12.45 -46.33 -43.20
C PRO A 211 -13.14 -46.92 -44.44
N SER A 212 -12.34 -47.24 -45.46
CA SER A 212 -12.78 -47.97 -46.65
C SER A 212 -12.72 -49.48 -46.41
N ARG A 213 -13.89 -50.04 -46.15
CA ARG A 213 -14.42 -51.36 -46.54
C ARG A 213 -13.40 -52.46 -46.88
N ALA A 214 -13.43 -53.50 -46.06
CA ALA A 214 -12.85 -54.81 -46.31
C ALA A 214 -13.33 -55.40 -47.64
N ASP A 215 -12.37 -55.81 -48.48
CA ASP A 215 -12.51 -56.82 -49.53
C ASP A 215 -11.16 -57.54 -49.67
N HIS A 216 -11.23 -58.84 -49.98
CA HIS A 216 -10.14 -59.80 -50.23
C HIS A 216 -9.49 -60.40 -48.96
N ASP A 217 -9.94 -61.54 -48.42
CA ASP A 217 -10.19 -62.85 -49.05
C ASP A 217 -8.90 -63.51 -49.57
N VAL A 218 -8.63 -64.69 -49.01
CA VAL A 218 -7.80 -65.80 -49.51
C VAL A 218 -6.27 -65.65 -49.48
N HIS A 219 -5.64 -66.27 -48.47
CA HIS A 219 -4.53 -67.19 -48.73
C HIS A 219 -4.65 -68.41 -47.81
N ALA A 220 -5.00 -69.52 -48.45
CA ALA A 220 -4.73 -70.87 -47.96
C ALA A 220 -3.21 -71.08 -47.93
N GLU A 221 -2.68 -71.69 -46.86
CA GLU A 221 -1.65 -72.73 -46.93
C GLU A 221 -1.43 -73.38 -45.54
N GLU A 222 -1.74 -74.67 -45.50
CA GLU A 222 -1.07 -75.78 -44.80
C GLU A 222 -0.60 -75.63 -43.34
N SER A 223 -1.28 -76.32 -42.43
CA SER A 223 -0.62 -77.35 -41.60
C SER A 223 -1.65 -78.32 -41.00
N GLU A 224 -1.30 -79.61 -41.10
CA GLU A 224 -1.93 -80.84 -40.57
C GLU A 224 -2.98 -81.56 -41.45
#